data_AF-A0A1R0KIF7-F1
#
_entry.id   AF-A0A1R0KIF7-F1
#
_cell.length_a   1.000
_cell.length_b   1.000
_cell.length_c   1.000
_cell.angle_alpha   90.00
_cell.angle_beta   90.00
_cell.angle_gamma   90.00
#
_symmetry.space_group_name_H-M   'P 1'
#
loop_
_entity.id
_entity.type
_entity.pdbx_description
1 polymer ?
#
loop_
_entity_poly.entity_id
_entity_poly.type
_entity_poly.pdbx_seq_one_letter_code
_entity_poly.pdbx_strand_id
1 'polypeptide(L)'
;MSNFQKSDSGMKGGITAIEACETECKTIHGGVAAVRADLQKDWQGAASQTFLTQLDTWEGEYLQVLRLLTEIKELVNASDIQMNNSEEEINLGALTSFGDGGGVGGGIYKALT
;
A
#
# COMPACT_ATOMS: atom_id res chain seq x y z
N MET A 1 -5.16 17.71 18.80
CA MET A 1 -4.76 17.44 17.40
C MET A 1 -3.96 16.15 17.41
N SER A 2 -4.44 15.09 16.77
CA SER A 2 -3.71 13.83 16.72
C SER A 2 -2.52 14.01 15.78
N ASN A 3 -1.31 14.04 16.32
CA ASN A 3 -0.08 14.01 15.53
C ASN A 3 -0.03 12.64 14.84
N PHE A 4 -0.53 12.57 13.61
CA PHE A 4 -0.32 11.43 12.73
C PHE A 4 1.15 11.42 12.29
N GLN A 5 2.07 11.13 13.22
CA GLN A 5 3.45 10.78 12.88
C GLN A 5 3.47 9.32 12.43
N LYS A 6 2.95 9.04 11.22
CA LYS A 6 3.41 7.87 10.46
C LYS A 6 4.72 8.29 9.80
N SER A 7 5.82 7.63 10.14
CA SER A 7 7.06 7.88 9.40
C SER A 7 6.90 7.34 7.97
N ASP A 8 7.35 8.11 6.99
CA ASP A 8 7.48 7.73 5.59
C ASP A 8 8.15 6.34 5.41
N SER A 9 9.04 5.98 6.35
CA SER A 9 9.66 4.64 6.44
C SER A 9 8.67 3.50 6.71
N GLY A 10 7.60 3.75 7.45
CA GLY A 10 6.57 2.76 7.79
C GLY A 10 5.67 2.42 6.60
N MET A 11 5.33 3.41 5.76
CA MET A 11 4.56 3.18 4.54
C MET A 11 5.37 2.43 3.48
N LYS A 12 6.61 2.85 3.24
CA LYS A 12 7.55 2.16 2.32
C LYS A 12 7.86 0.73 2.78
N GLY A 13 8.00 0.52 4.09
CA GLY A 13 8.14 -0.82 4.68
C GLY A 13 6.91 -1.70 4.46
N GLY A 14 5.71 -1.12 4.61
CA GLY A 14 4.44 -1.80 4.33
C GLY A 14 4.30 -2.23 2.87
N ILE A 15 4.64 -1.35 1.92
CA ILE A 15 4.63 -1.68 0.48
C ILE A 15 5.58 -2.84 0.17
N THR A 16 6.80 -2.79 0.71
CA THR A 16 7.79 -3.86 0.52
C THR A 16 7.29 -5.19 1.05
N ALA A 17 6.62 -5.21 2.20
CA ALA A 17 6.03 -6.41 2.77
C ALA A 17 4.88 -6.98 1.91
N ILE A 18 4.05 -6.11 1.32
CA ILE A 18 2.98 -6.51 0.39
C ILE A 18 3.58 -7.14 -0.88
N GLU A 19 4.62 -6.53 -1.46
CA GLU A 19 5.30 -7.06 -2.65
C GLU A 19 5.96 -8.42 -2.39
N ALA A 20 6.56 -8.60 -1.21
CA ALA A 20 7.10 -9.89 -0.78
C ALA A 20 5.98 -10.94 -0.68
N CYS A 21 4.85 -10.59 -0.04
CA CYS A 21 3.71 -11.47 0.09
C CYS A 21 3.12 -11.86 -1.29
N GLU A 22 2.97 -10.92 -2.22
CA GLU A 22 2.54 -11.23 -3.59
C GLU A 22 3.47 -12.21 -4.29
N THR A 23 4.78 -12.07 -4.09
CA THR A 23 5.79 -12.96 -4.68
C THR A 23 5.69 -14.37 -4.12
N GLU A 24 5.49 -14.49 -2.80
CA GLU A 24 5.27 -15.78 -2.13
C GLU A 24 3.97 -16.43 -2.61
N CYS A 25 2.87 -15.68 -2.70
CA CYS A 25 1.60 -16.17 -3.23
C CYS A 25 1.74 -16.73 -4.65
N LYS A 26 2.45 -16.01 -5.54
CA LYS A 26 2.73 -16.47 -6.91
C LYS A 26 3.58 -17.74 -6.94
N THR A 27 4.52 -17.87 -6.01
CA THR A 27 5.37 -19.07 -5.88
C THR A 27 4.56 -20.29 -5.47
N ILE A 28 3.68 -20.13 -4.45
CA ILE A 28 2.76 -21.18 -4.01
C ILE A 28 1.85 -21.60 -5.16
N HIS A 29 1.30 -20.63 -5.89
CA HIS A 29 0.45 -20.88 -7.05
C HIS A 29 1.14 -21.68 -8.15
N GLY A 30 2.38 -21.32 -8.50
CA GLY A 30 3.19 -22.10 -9.44
C GLY A 30 3.36 -23.57 -9.00
N GLY A 31 3.59 -23.80 -7.71
CA GLY A 31 3.69 -25.15 -7.14
C GLY A 31 2.37 -25.93 -7.23
N VAL A 32 1.24 -25.30 -6.89
CA VAL A 32 -0.08 -25.94 -6.99
C VAL A 32 -0.45 -26.24 -8.45
N ALA A 33 -0.13 -25.34 -9.38
CA ALA A 33 -0.36 -25.56 -10.81
C ALA A 33 0.46 -26.74 -11.36
N ALA A 34 1.71 -26.91 -10.92
CA ALA A 34 2.52 -28.07 -11.29
C ALA A 34 1.91 -29.38 -10.75
N VAL A 35 1.52 -29.41 -9.47
CA VAL A 35 0.84 -30.57 -8.86
C VAL A 35 -0.47 -30.90 -9.59
N ARG A 36 -1.25 -29.88 -9.98
CA ARG A 36 -2.47 -30.05 -10.76
C ARG A 36 -2.19 -30.73 -12.10
N ALA A 37 -1.17 -30.28 -12.82
CA ALA A 37 -0.81 -30.83 -14.12
C ALA A 37 -0.36 -32.29 -14.02
N ASP A 38 0.48 -32.61 -13.02
CA ASP A 38 0.95 -33.97 -12.76
C ASP A 38 -0.23 -34.91 -12.41
N LEU A 39 -1.14 -34.46 -11.54
CA LEU A 39 -2.29 -35.25 -11.14
C LEU A 39 -3.28 -35.46 -12.28
N GLN A 40 -3.53 -34.46 -13.14
CA GLN A 40 -4.44 -34.62 -14.28
C GLN A 40 -3.96 -35.67 -15.29
N LYS A 41 -2.65 -35.87 -15.41
CA LYS A 41 -2.07 -36.80 -16.37
C LYS A 41 -2.33 -38.25 -15.98
N ASP A 42 -2.05 -38.60 -14.73
CA ASP A 42 -1.97 -39.99 -14.29
C ASP A 42 -3.12 -40.41 -13.34
N TRP A 43 -3.85 -39.46 -12.76
CA TRP A 43 -4.96 -39.74 -11.83
C TRP A 43 -6.32 -39.50 -12.49
N GLN A 44 -7.08 -40.58 -12.65
CA GLN A 44 -8.41 -40.56 -13.28
C GLN A 44 -9.50 -41.03 -12.31
N GLY A 45 -10.75 -40.71 -12.65
CA GLY A 45 -11.94 -41.15 -11.91
C GLY A 45 -12.50 -40.09 -10.95
N ALA A 46 -13.59 -40.44 -10.26
CA ALA A 46 -14.40 -39.50 -9.49
C ALA A 46 -13.61 -38.73 -8.41
N ALA A 47 -12.66 -39.40 -7.73
CA ALA A 47 -11.82 -38.75 -6.73
C ALA A 47 -10.91 -37.66 -7.33
N SER A 48 -10.32 -37.92 -8.50
CA SER A 48 -9.52 -36.91 -9.22
C SER A 48 -10.37 -35.70 -9.59
N GLN A 49 -11.61 -35.94 -10.05
CA GLN A 49 -12.53 -34.87 -10.43
C GLN A 49 -12.89 -33.99 -9.23
N THR A 50 -13.18 -34.60 -8.06
CA THR A 50 -13.44 -33.85 -6.82
C THR A 50 -12.25 -33.00 -6.42
N PHE A 51 -11.04 -33.55 -6.48
CA PHE A 51 -9.83 -32.80 -6.17
C PHE A 51 -9.63 -31.61 -7.11
N LEU A 52 -9.82 -31.80 -8.42
CA LEU A 52 -9.72 -30.72 -9.41
C LEU A 52 -10.75 -29.62 -9.19
N THR A 53 -12.00 -29.97 -8.85
CA THR A 53 -13.03 -28.98 -8.48
C THR A 53 -12.63 -28.16 -7.24
N GLN A 54 -12.01 -28.81 -6.24
CA GLN A 54 -11.52 -28.08 -5.07
C GLN A 54 -10.33 -27.18 -5.42
N LEU A 55 -9.44 -27.62 -6.32
CA LEU A 55 -8.38 -26.76 -6.83
C LEU A 55 -8.91 -25.54 -7.60
N ASP A 56 -9.99 -25.69 -8.39
CA ASP A 56 -10.62 -24.55 -9.05
C ASP A 56 -11.23 -23.55 -8.05
N THR A 57 -11.76 -24.05 -6.93
CA THR A 57 -12.26 -23.19 -5.84
C THR A 57 -11.12 -22.44 -5.18
N TRP A 58 -10.04 -23.15 -4.84
CA TRP A 58 -8.82 -22.57 -4.28
C TRP A 58 -8.19 -21.53 -5.21
N GLU A 59 -8.19 -21.76 -6.52
CA GLU A 59 -7.72 -20.80 -7.53
C GLU A 59 -8.50 -19.47 -7.44
N GLY A 60 -9.82 -19.54 -7.27
CA GLY A 60 -10.66 -18.37 -7.08
C GLY A 60 -10.30 -17.58 -5.82
N GLU A 61 -10.07 -18.28 -4.70
CA GLU A 61 -9.65 -17.67 -3.43
C GLU A 61 -8.25 -17.03 -3.55
N TYR A 62 -7.32 -17.71 -4.22
CA TYR A 62 -5.98 -17.18 -4.51
C TYR A 62 -6.05 -15.86 -5.30
N LEU A 63 -6.84 -15.80 -6.36
CA LEU A 63 -7.02 -14.58 -7.16
C LEU A 63 -7.64 -13.45 -6.32
N GLN A 64 -8.55 -13.78 -5.40
CA GLN A 64 -9.12 -12.80 -4.48
C GLN A 64 -8.06 -12.23 -3.53
N VAL A 65 -7.18 -13.07 -2.98
CA VAL A 65 -6.06 -12.62 -2.13
C VAL A 65 -5.14 -11.68 -2.90
N LEU A 66 -4.73 -12.04 -4.12
CA LEU A 66 -3.88 -11.17 -4.95
C LEU A 66 -4.53 -9.81 -5.22
N ARG A 67 -5.84 -9.80 -5.49
CA ARG A 67 -6.59 -8.56 -5.68
C ARG A 67 -6.57 -7.69 -4.43
N LEU A 68 -6.82 -8.28 -3.26
CA LEU A 68 -6.80 -7.55 -1.98
C LEU A 68 -5.41 -6.99 -1.67
N LEU A 69 -4.34 -7.74 -1.94
CA LEU A 69 -2.96 -7.25 -1.79
C LEU A 69 -2.71 -6.04 -2.70
N THR A 70 -3.17 -6.10 -3.94
CA THR A 70 -3.08 -4.98 -4.90
C THR A 70 -3.86 -3.75 -4.41
N GLU A 71 -5.10 -3.94 -3.96
CA GLU A 71 -5.94 -2.86 -3.43
C GLU A 71 -5.30 -2.20 -2.20
N ILE A 72 -4.73 -2.99 -1.27
CA ILE A 72 -4.01 -2.44 -0.10
C ILE A 72 -2.79 -1.65 -0.54
N LYS A 73 -2.01 -2.16 -1.51
CA LYS A 73 -0.83 -1.45 -2.04
C LYS A 73 -1.21 -0.10 -2.64
N GLU A 74 -2.29 -0.04 -3.42
CA GLU A 74 -2.81 1.20 -4.00
C GLU A 74 -3.25 2.19 -2.93
N LEU A 75 -3.97 1.73 -1.89
CA LEU A 75 -4.39 2.57 -0.78
C LEU A 75 -3.20 3.13 0.01
N VAL A 76 -2.15 2.32 0.24
CA VAL A 76 -0.94 2.78 0.92
C VAL A 76 -0.20 3.81 0.07
N ASN A 77 -0.04 3.56 -1.23
CA ASN A 77 0.57 4.52 -2.17
C ASN A 77 -0.21 5.85 -2.24
N ALA A 78 -1.53 5.78 -2.33
CA ALA A 78 -2.37 6.97 -2.35
C ALA A 78 -2.25 7.77 -1.03
N SER A 79 -2.18 7.08 0.11
CA SER A 79 -1.97 7.71 1.41
C SER A 79 -0.60 8.38 1.52
N ASP A 80 0.45 7.79 0.94
CA ASP A 80 1.81 8.33 0.92
C ASP A 80 1.87 9.63 0.12
N ILE A 81 1.28 9.64 -1.08
CA ILE A 81 1.20 10.83 -1.94
C ILE A 81 0.41 11.95 -1.26
N GLN A 82 -0.74 11.65 -0.64
CA GLN A 82 -1.54 12.65 0.06
C GLN A 82 -0.79 13.27 1.25
N MET A 83 0.00 12.47 1.98
CA MET A 83 0.81 12.97 3.08
C MET A 83 1.90 13.91 2.59
N ASN A 84 2.66 13.53 1.56
CA ASN A 84 3.71 14.37 1.00
C ASN A 84 3.16 15.72 0.51
N ASN A 85 2.03 15.72 -0.18
CA ASN A 85 1.37 16.96 -0.63
C ASN A 85 0.89 17.82 0.57
N SER A 86 0.37 17.21 1.62
CA SER A 86 -0.09 17.93 2.82
C SER A 86 1.09 18.55 3.59
N GLU A 87 2.24 17.87 3.65
CA GLU A 87 3.46 18.41 4.25
C GLU A 87 4.01 19.60 3.45
N GLU A 88 3.97 19.55 2.11
CA GLU A 88 4.34 20.69 1.25
C GLU A 88 3.43 21.91 1.47
N GLU A 89 2.11 21.72 1.57
CA GLU A 89 1.15 22.80 1.85
C GLU A 89 1.37 23.43 3.24
N ILE A 90 1.63 22.62 4.27
CA ILE A 90 1.94 23.11 5.62
C ILE A 90 3.26 23.91 5.61
N ASN A 91 4.29 23.40 4.93
CA ASN A 91 5.57 24.08 4.81
C ASN A 91 5.44 25.40 4.04
N LEU A 92 4.65 25.44 2.98
CA LEU A 92 4.39 26.66 2.23
C LEU A 92 3.60 27.68 3.05
N GLY A 93 2.55 27.24 3.76
CA GLY A 93 1.77 28.07 4.67
C GLY A 93 2.59 28.65 5.84
N ALA A 94 3.48 27.84 6.40
CA ALA A 94 4.45 28.29 7.41
C ALA A 94 5.43 29.31 6.82
N LEU A 95 5.99 29.06 5.64
CA LEU A 95 6.89 30.00 4.97
C LEU A 95 6.19 31.32 4.61
N THR A 96 4.91 31.30 4.20
CA THR A 96 4.15 32.53 3.93
C THR A 96 3.74 33.28 5.19
N SER A 97 3.45 32.59 6.30
CA SER A 97 3.08 33.21 7.58
C SER A 97 4.27 33.80 8.34
N PHE A 98 5.49 33.31 8.09
CA PHE A 98 6.74 33.93 8.55
C PHE A 98 7.43 34.81 7.49
N GLY A 99 7.05 34.68 6.23
CA GLY A 99 7.67 35.34 5.07
C GLY A 99 6.97 36.60 4.58
N ASP A 100 5.72 36.86 4.97
CA ASP A 100 5.05 38.17 4.77
C ASP A 100 5.38 39.15 5.92
N GLY A 101 6.58 39.01 6.50
CA GLY A 101 7.21 40.00 7.38
C GLY A 101 7.89 41.15 6.63
N GLY A 102 7.58 41.30 5.33
CA GLY A 102 8.11 42.33 4.45
C GLY A 102 7.17 43.51 4.29
N GLY A 103 6.76 44.17 5.38
CA GLY A 103 6.17 45.51 5.23
C GLY A 103 5.19 46.07 6.26
N VAL A 104 5.30 45.83 7.57
CA VAL A 104 4.70 46.76 8.57
C VAL A 104 5.53 46.83 9.86
N GLY A 105 6.86 46.92 9.73
CA GLY A 105 7.77 47.16 10.86
C GLY A 105 8.19 48.63 10.90
N GLY A 106 7.28 49.56 11.19
CA GLY A 106 7.63 50.98 11.24
C GLY A 106 6.74 51.86 12.13
N GLY A 107 5.80 51.27 12.88
CA GLY A 107 4.81 52.04 13.65
C GLY A 107 4.79 51.79 15.16
N ILE A 108 5.39 50.70 15.66
CA ILE A 108 5.08 50.23 17.03
C ILE A 108 6.18 50.55 18.06
N TYR A 109 7.40 50.86 17.62
CA TYR A 109 8.50 51.24 18.53
C TYR A 109 8.65 52.74 18.78
N LYS A 110 7.83 53.60 18.15
CA LYS A 110 7.84 55.06 18.41
C LYS A 110 6.80 55.51 19.44
N ALA A 111 6.23 54.58 20.21
CA ALA A 111 5.26 54.89 21.26
C ALA A 111 5.77 54.63 22.69
N LEU A 112 7.05 54.26 22.88
CA LEU A 112 7.62 53.96 24.20
C LEU A 112 9.02 54.56 24.47
N THR A 113 9.46 55.55 23.70
CA THR A 113 10.60 56.45 24.02
C THR A 113 10.36 57.81 23.39
#